data_AF-F4RPX8-F1
#
_entry.id   AF-F4RPX8-F1
#
_cell.length_a   1.000
_cell.length_b   1.000
_cell.length_c   1.000
_cell.angle_alpha   90.00
_cell.angle_beta   90.00
_cell.angle_gamma   90.00
#
_symmetry.space_group_name_H-M   'P 1'
#
loop_
_entity.id
_entity.type
_entity.pdbx_description
1 polymer ?
#
loop_
_entity_poly.entity_id
_entity_poly.type
_entity_poly.pdbx_seq_one_letter_code
_entity_poly.pdbx_strand_id
1 'polypeptide(L)'
;MTTNQQEPISSSIIQSVPSQPSTHHQHHDQYSGTIYDPDADLIPVQQDDLIRLKIFIPFATLSALFANLVSAIIIKPSMGEINNRYYTLVTPDPIFIGLYWIVLFTLLVVLTFMIVFTSNQRYRTEQTKQLFVNALGFRYVLALFCFTLWPFFWAGRLMSVAAALLIIIFGLLLSIHFSLLRNFPTSALKRPFSFLFVHLPLRLFLLVLWQVDILQTVLIALGWYKIRPDGEWEAHHRAHVWIVFGLIIAIGVINSLVTLLMEDVIWTIGSIWLTAGVIRGGGGRMGKLGEEPLLAGTMIGLAALQLLCLAGTIGAKIGRVRKLRREQAIQLPVDDDPSVIEG
;
A
#
# COMPACT_ATOMS: atom_id res chain seq x y z
N MET A 1 -60.81 -16.64 -60.50
CA MET A 1 -60.05 -17.39 -59.49
C MET A 1 -60.38 -16.77 -58.14
N THR A 2 -61.49 -17.17 -57.50
CA THR A 2 -61.58 -18.26 -56.48
C THR A 2 -60.71 -17.95 -55.26
N THR A 3 -61.28 -17.32 -54.21
CA THR A 3 -61.80 -17.94 -52.95
C THR A 3 -60.67 -18.46 -52.04
N ASN A 4 -60.51 -18.10 -50.75
CA ASN A 4 -61.43 -18.12 -49.61
C ASN A 4 -60.88 -17.20 -48.48
N GLN A 5 -61.67 -16.40 -47.75
CA GLN A 5 -62.60 -16.73 -46.66
C GLN A 5 -61.91 -17.26 -45.38
N GLN A 6 -61.98 -16.47 -44.29
CA GLN A 6 -62.68 -16.76 -43.01
C GLN A 6 -62.02 -16.09 -41.78
N GLU A 7 -62.74 -15.13 -41.17
CA GLU A 7 -62.74 -14.83 -39.71
C GLU A 7 -63.39 -16.03 -38.93
N PRO A 8 -63.70 -16.04 -37.59
CA PRO A 8 -63.76 -14.94 -36.60
C PRO A 8 -63.49 -15.33 -35.09
N ILE A 9 -63.84 -14.39 -34.18
CA ILE A 9 -64.43 -14.58 -32.82
C ILE A 9 -63.51 -14.51 -31.58
N SER A 10 -63.53 -13.31 -30.98
CA SER A 10 -64.06 -12.95 -29.65
C SER A 10 -63.39 -13.34 -28.31
N SER A 11 -63.58 -12.36 -27.40
CA SER A 11 -63.66 -12.42 -25.92
C SER A 11 -62.31 -12.43 -25.20
N SER A 12 -62.06 -11.68 -24.13
CA SER A 12 -62.96 -10.97 -23.21
C SER A 12 -62.18 -9.89 -22.46
N ILE A 13 -62.91 -8.83 -22.13
CA ILE A 13 -62.57 -7.77 -21.19
C ILE A 13 -62.63 -8.36 -19.78
N ILE A 14 -61.58 -8.18 -18.97
CA ILE A 14 -61.72 -8.06 -17.51
C ILE A 14 -60.83 -6.91 -17.04
N GLN A 15 -61.49 -5.77 -16.77
CA GLN A 15 -61.03 -4.79 -15.79
C GLN A 15 -61.16 -5.39 -14.39
N SER A 16 -60.16 -5.20 -13.54
CA SER A 16 -60.37 -5.16 -12.09
C SER A 16 -59.54 -4.04 -11.45
N VAL A 17 -60.29 -3.21 -10.73
CA VAL A 17 -59.94 -1.97 -10.00
C VAL A 17 -59.29 -2.34 -8.65
N PRO A 18 -58.48 -1.45 -8.02
CA PRO A 18 -57.58 -1.80 -6.94
C PRO A 18 -58.29 -1.86 -5.58
N SER A 19 -57.93 -2.86 -4.78
CA SER A 19 -58.39 -3.04 -3.40
C SER A 19 -57.40 -2.40 -2.41
N GLN A 20 -57.81 -1.30 -1.79
CA GLN A 20 -57.32 -0.90 -0.47
C GLN A 20 -57.77 -1.92 0.58
N PRO A 21 -56.97 -2.14 1.65
CA PRO A 21 -57.51 -2.53 2.94
C PRO A 21 -57.31 -1.42 3.97
N SER A 22 -58.41 -1.21 4.68
CA SER A 22 -58.68 -0.34 5.82
C SER A 22 -57.82 -0.60 7.06
N THR A 23 -57.58 0.48 7.79
CA THR A 23 -57.07 0.57 9.15
C THR A 23 -57.95 -0.14 10.18
N HIS A 24 -57.36 -1.01 11.02
CA HIS A 24 -57.76 -1.18 12.42
C HIS A 24 -56.58 -1.63 13.29
N HIS A 25 -56.42 -0.95 14.43
CA HIS A 25 -55.38 -1.06 15.44
C HIS A 25 -55.16 -2.47 16.02
N GLN A 26 -53.89 -2.81 16.26
CA GLN A 26 -53.48 -3.53 17.48
C GLN A 26 -52.06 -3.12 17.88
N HIS A 27 -51.96 -2.52 19.08
CA HIS A 27 -50.73 -2.32 19.83
C HIS A 27 -50.13 -3.69 20.15
N HIS A 28 -48.95 -3.97 19.60
CA HIS A 28 -48.01 -4.90 20.20
C HIS A 28 -46.66 -4.19 20.25
N ASP A 29 -46.24 -3.85 21.47
CA ASP A 29 -44.88 -3.44 21.79
C ASP A 29 -43.95 -4.61 21.45
N GLN A 30 -43.38 -4.55 20.24
CA GLN A 30 -42.35 -5.48 19.82
C GLN A 30 -41.06 -4.68 19.76
N TYR A 31 -40.21 -4.91 20.78
CA TYR A 31 -38.81 -4.49 20.81
C TYR A 31 -38.17 -4.84 19.45
N SER A 32 -38.07 -3.85 18.57
CA SER A 32 -37.26 -3.93 17.37
C SER A 32 -35.81 -3.84 17.83
N GLY A 33 -35.27 -4.98 18.24
CA GLY A 33 -33.84 -5.20 18.13
C GLY A 33 -33.54 -5.01 16.66
N THR A 34 -32.90 -3.90 16.31
CA THR A 34 -32.26 -3.72 15.01
C THR A 34 -31.26 -4.86 14.88
N ILE A 35 -31.69 -5.95 14.24
CA ILE A 35 -30.80 -6.97 13.72
C ILE A 35 -29.92 -6.19 12.74
N TYR A 36 -28.71 -5.89 13.17
CA TYR A 36 -27.67 -5.37 12.29
C TYR A 36 -27.48 -6.45 11.22
N ASP A 37 -28.09 -6.22 10.07
CA ASP A 37 -27.87 -7.01 8.88
C ASP A 37 -26.64 -6.42 8.17
N PRO A 38 -25.46 -7.05 8.30
CA PRO A 38 -24.24 -6.56 7.65
C PRO A 38 -24.36 -6.53 6.13
N ASP A 39 -25.38 -7.19 5.56
CA ASP A 39 -25.62 -7.25 4.13
C ASP A 39 -26.41 -6.04 3.61
N ALA A 40 -27.10 -5.28 4.48
CA ALA A 40 -27.88 -4.09 4.12
C ALA A 40 -27.01 -2.83 3.89
N ASP A 41 -25.79 -2.80 4.44
CA ASP A 41 -24.80 -1.71 4.24
C ASP A 41 -23.88 -1.95 3.03
N LEU A 42 -24.10 -3.03 2.25
CA LEU A 42 -23.41 -3.21 0.98
C LEU A 42 -23.93 -2.23 -0.06
N ILE A 43 -23.24 -1.09 -0.18
CA ILE A 43 -23.36 -0.21 -1.36
C ILE A 43 -23.21 -1.10 -2.60
N PRO A 44 -24.21 -1.15 -3.51
CA PRO A 44 -24.13 -1.98 -4.70
C PRO A 44 -22.97 -1.49 -5.54
N VAL A 45 -21.88 -2.27 -5.56
CA VAL A 45 -20.74 -2.01 -6.42
C VAL A 45 -21.22 -2.11 -7.87
N GLN A 46 -21.15 -1.00 -8.60
CA GLN A 46 -21.48 -0.96 -10.01
C GLN A 46 -20.58 -1.95 -10.76
N GLN A 47 -21.17 -2.97 -11.38
CA GLN A 47 -20.43 -4.08 -11.99
C GLN A 47 -19.48 -3.62 -13.10
N ASP A 48 -19.78 -2.48 -13.73
CA ASP A 48 -18.97 -1.86 -14.78
C ASP A 48 -17.61 -1.36 -14.27
N ASP A 49 -17.56 -0.81 -13.06
CA ASP A 49 -16.30 -0.34 -12.44
C ASP A 49 -15.39 -1.51 -12.10
N LEU A 50 -15.99 -2.63 -11.67
CA LEU A 50 -15.28 -3.87 -11.41
C LEU A 50 -14.64 -4.40 -12.71
N ILE A 51 -15.36 -4.40 -13.82
CA ILE A 51 -14.86 -4.90 -15.11
C ILE A 51 -13.70 -4.03 -15.62
N ARG A 52 -13.82 -2.71 -15.54
CA ARG A 52 -12.74 -1.79 -15.94
C ARG A 52 -11.50 -2.00 -15.09
N LEU A 53 -11.66 -2.09 -13.77
CA LEU A 53 -10.54 -2.28 -12.85
C LEU A 53 -9.77 -3.59 -13.10
N LYS A 54 -10.48 -4.66 -13.49
CA LYS A 54 -9.88 -5.96 -13.85
C LYS A 54 -8.94 -5.88 -15.05
N ILE A 55 -9.20 -5.00 -16.00
CA ILE A 55 -8.40 -4.85 -17.21
C ILE A 55 -7.27 -3.87 -16.97
N PHE A 56 -7.56 -2.74 -16.32
CA PHE A 56 -6.59 -1.67 -16.16
C PHE A 56 -5.49 -1.98 -15.14
N ILE A 57 -5.78 -2.68 -14.04
CA ILE A 57 -4.75 -3.03 -13.05
C ILE A 57 -3.64 -3.89 -13.65
N PRO A 58 -3.90 -5.07 -14.27
CA PRO A 58 -2.84 -5.89 -14.82
C PRO A 58 -2.08 -5.19 -15.93
N PHE A 59 -2.79 -4.47 -16.79
CA PHE A 59 -2.17 -3.68 -17.84
C PHE A 59 -1.23 -2.61 -17.26
N ALA A 60 -1.68 -1.84 -16.27
CA ALA A 60 -0.88 -0.80 -15.62
C ALA A 60 0.35 -1.39 -14.92
N THR A 61 0.20 -2.49 -14.14
CA THR A 61 1.32 -3.14 -13.46
C THR A 61 2.37 -3.66 -14.45
N LEU A 62 1.94 -4.33 -15.53
CA LEU A 62 2.85 -4.84 -16.55
C LEU A 62 3.53 -3.70 -17.31
N SER A 63 2.82 -2.62 -17.62
CA SER A 63 3.39 -1.44 -18.26
C SER A 63 4.47 -0.78 -17.38
N ALA A 64 4.21 -0.68 -16.06
CA ALA A 64 5.15 -0.12 -15.10
C ALA A 64 6.41 -0.97 -14.98
N LEU A 65 6.26 -2.29 -14.88
CA LEU A 65 7.37 -3.24 -14.87
C LEU A 65 8.20 -3.10 -16.16
N PHE A 66 7.54 -3.09 -17.32
CA PHE A 66 8.20 -2.98 -18.61
C PHE A 66 8.95 -1.66 -18.76
N ALA A 67 8.32 -0.52 -18.46
CA ALA A 67 8.97 0.79 -18.56
C ALA A 67 10.21 0.91 -17.66
N ASN A 68 10.13 0.39 -16.42
CA ASN A 68 11.28 0.36 -15.52
C ASN A 68 12.39 -0.56 -16.04
N LEU A 69 12.05 -1.74 -16.55
CA LEU A 69 13.03 -2.68 -17.11
C LEU A 69 13.74 -2.11 -18.35
N VAL A 70 12.97 -1.51 -19.26
CA VAL A 70 13.48 -0.85 -20.47
C VAL A 70 14.40 0.32 -20.11
N SER A 71 14.01 1.15 -19.13
CA SER A 71 14.84 2.27 -18.67
C SER A 71 16.09 1.84 -17.89
N ALA A 72 16.04 0.67 -17.25
CA ALA A 72 17.18 0.11 -16.54
C ALA A 72 18.22 -0.55 -17.48
N ILE A 73 17.78 -1.19 -18.58
CA ILE A 73 18.66 -2.05 -19.39
C ILE A 73 18.87 -1.52 -20.82
N ILE A 74 17.82 -1.02 -21.46
CA ILE A 74 17.82 -0.75 -22.91
C ILE A 74 18.17 0.71 -23.21
N ILE A 75 17.57 1.66 -22.49
CA ILE A 75 17.77 3.09 -22.74
C ILE A 75 19.12 3.52 -22.19
N LYS A 76 19.88 4.26 -23.00
CA LYS A 76 21.13 4.93 -22.58
C LYS A 76 20.95 6.45 -22.55
N PRO A 77 21.41 7.14 -21.49
CA PRO A 77 22.00 6.57 -20.28
C PRO A 77 20.95 5.82 -19.44
N SER A 78 21.32 4.68 -18.87
CA SER A 78 20.40 3.89 -18.05
C SER A 78 20.11 4.56 -16.71
N MET A 79 19.03 4.17 -16.02
CA MET A 79 18.74 4.67 -14.67
C MET A 79 19.93 4.55 -13.71
N GLY A 80 20.60 3.39 -13.73
CA GLY A 80 21.79 3.16 -12.92
C GLY A 80 22.96 4.03 -13.33
N GLU A 81 23.14 4.28 -14.63
CA GLU A 81 24.19 5.18 -15.11
C GLU A 81 23.94 6.63 -14.72
N ILE A 82 22.68 7.09 -14.78
CA ILE A 82 22.25 8.42 -14.35
C ILE A 82 22.49 8.57 -12.84
N ASN A 83 22.08 7.59 -12.04
CA ASN A 83 22.31 7.59 -10.59
C ASN A 83 23.81 7.64 -10.26
N ASN A 84 24.62 6.88 -11.00
CA ASN A 84 26.08 6.92 -10.85
C ASN A 84 26.68 8.24 -11.34
N ARG A 85 26.00 9.00 -12.21
CA ARG A 85 26.50 10.28 -12.75
C ARG A 85 26.20 11.44 -11.80
N TYR A 86 24.98 11.46 -11.26
CA TYR A 86 24.48 12.46 -10.33
C TYR A 86 24.43 11.86 -8.93
N TYR A 87 25.60 11.77 -8.31
CA TYR A 87 25.75 11.07 -7.06
C TYR A 87 25.33 11.97 -5.89
N THR A 88 24.37 11.54 -5.09
CA THR A 88 23.87 12.29 -3.93
C THR A 88 24.32 11.63 -2.62
N LEU A 89 24.22 12.35 -1.51
CA LEU A 89 24.51 11.81 -0.16
C LEU A 89 23.59 10.65 0.26
N VAL A 90 22.49 10.43 -0.47
CA VAL A 90 21.48 9.39 -0.21
C VAL A 90 21.40 8.36 -1.33
N THR A 91 22.33 8.39 -2.29
CA THR A 91 22.33 7.45 -3.42
C THR A 91 22.59 6.03 -2.89
N PRO A 92 21.64 5.08 -3.05
CA PRO A 92 21.82 3.72 -2.58
C PRO A 92 22.72 2.90 -3.50
N ASP A 93 23.26 1.83 -2.93
CA ASP A 93 23.97 0.81 -3.70
C ASP A 93 23.02 0.18 -4.75
N PRO A 94 23.42 0.12 -6.04
CA PRO A 94 22.57 -0.40 -7.10
C PRO A 94 22.08 -1.84 -6.88
N ILE A 95 22.85 -2.68 -6.18
CA ILE A 95 22.45 -4.06 -5.91
C ILE A 95 21.34 -4.08 -4.85
N PHE A 96 21.48 -3.30 -3.78
CA PHE A 96 20.48 -3.23 -2.70
C PHE A 96 19.13 -2.70 -3.19
N ILE A 97 19.14 -1.63 -3.98
CA ILE A 97 17.92 -1.05 -4.54
C ILE A 97 17.32 -1.95 -5.62
N GLY A 98 18.16 -2.59 -6.46
CA GLY A 98 17.70 -3.54 -7.48
C GLY A 98 17.01 -4.77 -6.88
N LEU A 99 17.60 -5.37 -5.84
CA LEU A 99 16.98 -6.50 -5.13
C LEU A 99 15.65 -6.10 -4.48
N TYR A 100 15.58 -4.91 -3.88
CA TYR A 100 14.33 -4.39 -3.32
C TYR A 100 13.23 -4.29 -4.38
N TRP A 101 13.56 -3.71 -5.54
CA TRP A 101 12.61 -3.60 -6.66
C TRP A 101 12.20 -4.94 -7.25
N ILE A 102 13.11 -5.93 -7.35
CA ILE A 102 12.76 -7.28 -7.81
C ILE A 102 11.72 -7.92 -6.88
N VAL A 103 11.92 -7.83 -5.56
CA VAL A 103 10.96 -8.34 -4.57
C VAL A 103 9.63 -7.60 -4.68
N LEU A 104 9.67 -6.26 -4.77
CA LEU A 104 8.48 -5.44 -4.88
C LEU A 104 7.69 -5.75 -6.16
N PHE A 105 8.33 -5.78 -7.33
CA PHE A 105 7.66 -6.11 -8.59
C PHE A 105 7.10 -7.53 -8.59
N THR A 106 7.81 -8.50 -7.98
CA THR A 106 7.29 -9.86 -7.79
C THR A 106 5.97 -9.83 -7.01
N LEU A 107 5.93 -9.10 -5.90
CA LEU A 107 4.72 -8.94 -5.09
C LEU A 107 3.60 -8.20 -5.83
N LEU A 108 3.92 -7.17 -6.61
CA LEU A 108 2.94 -6.42 -7.43
C LEU A 108 2.32 -7.29 -8.53
N VAL A 109 3.12 -8.15 -9.16
CA VAL A 109 2.64 -9.13 -10.15
C VAL A 109 1.75 -10.16 -9.47
N VAL A 110 2.15 -10.70 -8.31
CA VAL A 110 1.30 -11.66 -7.56
C VAL A 110 0.00 -11.00 -7.11
N LEU A 111 0.03 -9.76 -6.60
CA LEU A 111 -1.17 -8.98 -6.26
C LEU A 111 -2.09 -8.85 -7.48
N THR A 112 -1.52 -8.53 -8.63
CA THR A 112 -2.27 -8.42 -9.90
C THR A 112 -2.96 -9.72 -10.27
N PHE A 113 -2.24 -10.85 -10.24
CA PHE A 113 -2.85 -12.16 -10.48
C PHE A 113 -3.94 -12.46 -9.46
N MET A 114 -3.70 -12.17 -8.17
CA MET A 114 -4.68 -12.34 -7.11
C MET A 114 -5.97 -11.57 -7.39
N ILE A 115 -5.88 -10.33 -7.87
CA ILE A 115 -7.01 -9.50 -8.26
C ILE A 115 -7.77 -10.14 -9.42
N VAL A 116 -7.06 -10.52 -10.49
CA VAL A 116 -7.67 -11.14 -11.68
C VAL A 116 -8.40 -12.43 -11.31
N PHE A 117 -7.73 -13.37 -10.62
CA PHE A 117 -8.31 -14.66 -10.23
C PHE A 117 -9.46 -14.49 -9.23
N THR A 118 -9.30 -13.64 -8.22
CA THR A 118 -10.36 -13.38 -7.21
C THR A 118 -11.59 -12.78 -7.84
N SER A 119 -11.42 -11.93 -8.85
CA SER A 119 -12.52 -11.28 -9.53
C SER A 119 -13.30 -12.19 -10.48
N ASN A 120 -12.70 -13.32 -10.88
CA ASN A 120 -13.28 -14.30 -11.80
C ASN A 120 -13.99 -15.43 -11.05
N GLN A 121 -13.59 -15.68 -9.80
CA GLN A 121 -14.23 -16.68 -8.95
C GLN A 121 -15.52 -16.13 -8.34
N ARG A 122 -16.66 -16.72 -8.72
CA ARG A 122 -18.01 -16.45 -8.17
C ARG A 122 -18.13 -16.69 -6.66
N TYR A 123 -17.10 -17.23 -6.00
CA TYR A 123 -17.14 -17.82 -4.65
C TYR A 123 -16.35 -17.08 -3.55
N ARG A 124 -15.83 -15.86 -3.80
CA ARG A 124 -15.15 -15.11 -2.72
C ARG A 124 -16.07 -14.10 -2.04
N THR A 125 -16.01 -14.06 -0.71
CA THR A 125 -16.77 -13.21 0.22
C THR A 125 -16.85 -11.76 -0.28
N GLU A 126 -18.05 -11.17 -0.33
CA GLU A 126 -18.32 -9.81 -0.82
C GLU A 126 -17.40 -8.73 -0.20
N GLN A 127 -16.98 -8.94 1.05
CA GLN A 127 -15.98 -8.12 1.74
C GLN A 127 -14.66 -7.93 0.96
N THR A 128 -14.21 -8.96 0.23
CA THR A 128 -12.97 -8.86 -0.56
C THR A 128 -13.18 -8.07 -1.85
N LYS A 129 -14.37 -8.13 -2.45
CA LYS A 129 -14.69 -7.35 -3.67
C LYS A 129 -14.76 -5.86 -3.34
N GLN A 130 -15.40 -5.52 -2.23
CA GLN A 130 -15.46 -4.14 -1.74
C GLN A 130 -14.08 -3.59 -1.39
N LEU A 131 -13.18 -4.40 -0.82
CA LEU A 131 -11.79 -4.00 -0.59
C LEU A 131 -11.10 -3.55 -1.89
N PHE A 132 -11.23 -4.31 -2.97
CA PHE A 132 -10.55 -3.99 -4.23
C PHE A 132 -11.13 -2.75 -4.92
N VAL A 133 -12.46 -2.60 -4.92
CA VAL A 133 -13.09 -1.44 -5.59
C VAL A 133 -12.95 -0.17 -4.76
N ASN A 134 -13.26 -0.23 -3.47
CA ASN A 134 -13.31 0.98 -2.64
C ASN A 134 -11.92 1.39 -2.13
N ALA A 135 -11.01 0.44 -1.88
CA ALA A 135 -9.72 0.75 -1.26
C ALA A 135 -8.59 0.97 -2.30
N LEU A 136 -8.50 0.14 -3.34
CA LEU A 136 -7.51 0.30 -4.42
C LEU A 136 -8.05 1.20 -5.55
N GLY A 137 -9.24 0.85 -6.07
CA GLY A 137 -10.00 1.64 -7.04
C GLY A 137 -9.18 2.17 -8.23
N PHE A 138 -9.69 3.23 -8.87
CA PHE A 138 -8.99 3.89 -9.97
C PHE A 138 -7.70 4.60 -9.54
N ARG A 139 -7.56 4.94 -8.24
CA ARG A 139 -6.37 5.62 -7.71
C ARG A 139 -5.11 4.78 -7.88
N TYR A 140 -5.22 3.47 -7.67
CA TYR A 140 -4.08 2.56 -7.82
C TYR A 140 -3.63 2.45 -9.29
N VAL A 141 -4.60 2.37 -10.21
CA VAL A 141 -4.33 2.39 -11.66
C VAL A 141 -3.62 3.67 -12.06
N LEU A 142 -4.12 4.83 -11.60
CA LEU A 142 -3.49 6.13 -11.88
C LEU A 142 -2.06 6.20 -11.32
N ALA A 143 -1.84 5.72 -10.10
CA ALA A 143 -0.50 5.69 -9.49
C ALA A 143 0.47 4.84 -10.32
N LEU A 144 0.04 3.66 -10.79
CA LEU A 144 0.87 2.80 -11.65
C LEU A 144 1.14 3.43 -13.01
N PHE A 145 0.15 4.09 -13.65
CA PHE A 145 0.38 4.80 -14.91
C PHE A 145 1.36 5.96 -14.77
N CYS A 146 1.22 6.77 -13.72
CA CYS A 146 2.20 7.81 -13.39
C CYS A 146 3.58 7.18 -13.17
N PHE A 147 3.64 6.04 -12.46
CA PHE A 147 4.89 5.33 -12.23
C PHE A 147 5.49 4.71 -13.51
N THR A 148 4.68 4.34 -14.49
CA THR A 148 5.13 3.94 -15.84
C THR A 148 5.78 5.11 -16.59
N LEU A 149 5.30 6.33 -16.39
CA LEU A 149 5.81 7.52 -17.07
C LEU A 149 7.10 8.07 -16.44
N TRP A 150 7.26 7.92 -15.13
CA TRP A 150 8.43 8.40 -14.39
C TRP A 150 9.79 7.97 -14.99
N PRO A 151 10.01 6.70 -15.36
CA PRO A 151 11.26 6.24 -16.00
C PRO A 151 11.65 7.01 -17.26
N PHE A 152 10.67 7.46 -18.04
CA PHE A 152 10.92 8.20 -19.28
C PHE A 152 11.38 9.62 -18.98
N PHE A 153 10.76 10.30 -18.02
CA PHE A 153 11.20 11.64 -17.59
C PHE A 153 12.57 11.59 -16.93
N TRP A 154 12.83 10.56 -16.14
CA TRP A 154 14.15 10.31 -15.55
C TRP A 154 15.23 10.11 -16.63
N ALA A 155 14.97 9.22 -17.59
CA ALA A 155 15.88 8.99 -18.72
C ALA A 155 16.11 10.24 -19.57
N GLY A 156 15.05 11.04 -19.77
CA GLY A 156 15.08 12.33 -20.45
C GLY A 156 15.73 13.47 -19.65
N ARG A 157 16.24 13.21 -18.43
CA ARG A 157 16.86 14.19 -17.52
C ARG A 157 15.93 15.33 -17.08
N LEU A 158 14.62 15.15 -17.18
CA LEU A 158 13.62 16.11 -16.70
C LEU A 158 13.36 15.87 -15.20
N MET A 159 14.37 16.12 -14.38
CA MET A 159 14.38 15.72 -12.95
C MET A 159 13.28 16.39 -12.13
N SER A 160 12.95 17.65 -12.41
CA SER A 160 11.85 18.34 -11.72
C SER A 160 10.48 17.74 -12.04
N VAL A 161 10.27 17.32 -13.30
CA VAL A 161 9.03 16.64 -13.71
C VAL A 161 8.96 15.24 -13.10
N ALA A 162 10.09 14.52 -13.10
CA ALA A 162 10.20 13.23 -12.44
C ALA A 162 9.91 13.33 -10.93
N ALA A 163 10.45 14.34 -10.25
CA ALA A 163 10.19 14.59 -8.83
C ALA A 163 8.71 14.86 -8.55
N ALA A 164 8.09 15.76 -9.32
CA ALA A 164 6.67 16.07 -9.18
C ALA A 164 5.80 14.82 -9.38
N LEU A 165 6.15 13.99 -10.37
CA LEU A 165 5.43 12.75 -10.64
C LEU A 165 5.55 11.74 -9.49
N LEU A 166 6.73 11.59 -8.89
CA LEU A 166 6.91 10.74 -7.70
C LEU A 166 6.12 11.23 -6.49
N ILE A 167 6.04 12.55 -6.28
CA ILE A 167 5.22 13.14 -5.20
C ILE A 167 3.73 12.84 -5.42
N ILE A 168 3.25 12.94 -6.67
CA ILE A 168 1.87 12.58 -7.03
C ILE A 168 1.61 11.08 -6.77
N ILE A 169 2.51 10.21 -7.22
CA ILE A 169 2.42 8.76 -7.01
C ILE A 169 2.37 8.45 -5.50
N PHE A 170 3.26 9.07 -4.73
CA PHE A 170 3.30 8.91 -3.28
C PHE A 170 2.00 9.36 -2.62
N GLY A 171 1.45 10.51 -2.98
CA GLY A 171 0.16 10.98 -2.48
C GLY A 171 -1.00 10.02 -2.79
N LEU A 172 -1.03 9.46 -4.00
CA LEU A 172 -2.02 8.45 -4.39
C LEU A 172 -1.88 7.16 -3.58
N LEU A 173 -0.66 6.63 -3.45
CA LEU A 173 -0.41 5.41 -2.67
C LEU A 173 -0.65 5.62 -1.18
N LEU A 174 -0.33 6.80 -0.64
CA LEU A 174 -0.62 7.16 0.75
C LEU A 174 -2.13 7.22 0.99
N SER A 175 -2.90 7.82 0.05
CA SER A 175 -4.37 7.85 0.11
C SER A 175 -4.96 6.43 0.10
N ILE A 176 -4.44 5.56 -0.76
CA ILE A 176 -4.82 4.14 -0.81
C ILE A 176 -4.47 3.46 0.53
N HIS A 177 -3.26 3.69 1.06
CA HIS A 177 -2.83 3.12 2.32
C HIS A 177 -3.73 3.51 3.50
N PHE A 178 -4.08 4.79 3.64
CA PHE A 178 -5.04 5.25 4.66
C PHE A 178 -6.43 4.63 4.48
N SER A 179 -6.90 4.52 3.23
CA SER A 179 -8.19 3.89 2.94
C SER A 179 -8.20 2.40 3.32
N LEU A 180 -7.08 1.70 3.09
CA LEU A 180 -6.91 0.32 3.54
C LEU A 180 -6.90 0.21 5.07
N LEU A 181 -6.17 1.09 5.76
CA LEU A 181 -6.11 1.06 7.23
C LEU A 181 -7.47 1.33 7.88
N ARG A 182 -8.24 2.28 7.33
CA ARG A 182 -9.57 2.64 7.87
C ARG A 182 -10.60 1.54 7.66
N ASN A 183 -10.65 0.96 6.46
CA ASN A 183 -11.73 0.03 6.09
C ASN A 183 -11.39 -1.42 6.44
N PHE A 184 -10.11 -1.78 6.54
CA PHE A 184 -9.66 -3.16 6.74
C PHE A 184 -8.46 -3.23 7.70
N PRO A 185 -8.71 -3.34 9.02
CA PRO A 185 -7.64 -3.35 10.01
C PRO A 185 -6.72 -4.55 9.82
N THR A 186 -5.41 -4.30 9.91
CA THR A 186 -4.37 -5.28 9.60
C THR A 186 -4.30 -6.38 10.66
N SER A 187 -4.96 -7.51 10.42
CA SER A 187 -4.79 -8.73 11.20
C SER A 187 -3.97 -9.77 10.44
N ALA A 188 -2.64 -9.65 10.52
CA ALA A 188 -1.70 -10.65 9.99
C ALA A 188 -1.95 -12.06 10.54
N LEU A 189 -2.49 -12.16 11.77
CA LEU A 189 -2.82 -13.42 12.45
C LEU A 189 -4.13 -14.07 11.96
N LYS A 190 -5.10 -13.29 11.47
CA LYS A 190 -6.41 -13.82 11.06
C LYS A 190 -6.50 -14.10 9.56
N ARG A 191 -5.78 -13.32 8.74
CA ARG A 191 -5.80 -13.43 7.26
C ARG A 191 -4.40 -13.18 6.67
N PRO A 192 -3.43 -14.10 6.90
CA PRO A 192 -2.02 -13.89 6.52
C PRO A 192 -1.82 -13.69 5.02
N PHE A 193 -2.57 -14.43 4.19
CA PHE A 193 -2.48 -14.34 2.72
C PHE A 193 -2.96 -12.98 2.19
N SER A 194 -4.09 -12.47 2.67
CA SER A 194 -4.58 -11.15 2.26
C SER A 194 -3.66 -10.03 2.72
N PHE A 195 -3.06 -10.17 3.91
CA PHE A 195 -2.07 -9.23 4.42
C PHE A 195 -0.79 -9.22 3.57
N LEU A 196 -0.24 -10.40 3.29
CA LEU A 196 1.00 -10.58 2.54
C LEU A 196 0.90 -10.12 1.09
N PHE A 197 -0.26 -10.24 0.44
CA PHE A 197 -0.37 -9.88 -0.97
C PHE A 197 -0.95 -8.50 -1.24
N VAL A 198 -1.69 -7.91 -0.30
CA VAL A 198 -2.30 -6.57 -0.51
C VAL A 198 -1.52 -5.49 0.24
N HIS A 199 -1.30 -5.66 1.55
CA HIS A 199 -0.69 -4.60 2.36
C HIS A 199 0.83 -4.54 2.18
N LEU A 200 1.49 -5.69 2.04
CA LEU A 200 2.95 -5.77 1.90
C LEU A 200 3.47 -5.01 0.66
N PRO A 201 3.03 -5.27 -0.59
CA PRO A 201 3.56 -4.56 -1.75
C PRO A 201 3.29 -3.06 -1.66
N LEU A 202 2.11 -2.65 -1.18
CA LEU A 202 1.77 -1.24 -1.04
C LEU A 202 2.68 -0.53 -0.02
N ARG A 203 2.94 -1.16 1.13
CA ARG A 203 3.84 -0.63 2.17
C ARG A 203 5.26 -0.52 1.66
N LEU A 204 5.78 -1.56 1.01
CA LEU A 204 7.12 -1.55 0.44
C LEU A 204 7.26 -0.50 -0.67
N PHE A 205 6.23 -0.32 -1.50
CA PHE A 205 6.24 0.71 -2.54
C PHE A 205 6.23 2.12 -1.93
N LEU A 206 5.38 2.36 -0.94
CA LEU A 206 5.32 3.64 -0.26
C LEU A 206 6.66 3.99 0.43
N LEU A 207 7.29 2.98 1.03
CA LEU A 207 8.55 3.12 1.75
C LEU A 207 9.73 3.48 0.85
N VAL A 208 9.89 2.83 -0.31
CA VAL A 208 10.99 3.14 -1.24
C VAL A 208 10.83 4.53 -1.85
N LEU A 209 9.60 4.92 -2.19
CA LEU A 209 9.31 6.27 -2.67
C LEU A 209 9.67 7.32 -1.62
N TRP A 210 9.23 7.11 -0.37
CA TRP A 210 9.46 8.04 0.74
C TRP A 210 10.93 8.20 1.09
N GLN A 211 11.64 7.08 1.25
CA GLN A 211 12.97 7.07 1.84
C GLN A 211 14.09 7.29 0.81
N VAL A 212 13.86 6.89 -0.44
CA VAL A 212 14.90 6.88 -1.47
C VAL A 212 14.48 7.69 -2.69
N ASP A 213 13.44 7.27 -3.42
CA ASP A 213 13.25 7.78 -4.78
C ASP A 213 12.89 9.27 -4.82
N ILE A 214 11.94 9.72 -3.98
CA ILE A 214 11.56 11.13 -3.91
C ILE A 214 12.76 11.96 -3.47
N LEU A 215 13.40 11.53 -2.37
CA LEU A 215 14.51 12.25 -1.78
C LEU A 215 15.64 12.42 -2.79
N GLN A 216 16.07 11.32 -3.41
CA GLN A 216 17.13 11.33 -4.41
C GLN A 216 16.75 12.18 -5.64
N THR A 217 15.54 12.03 -6.16
CA THR A 217 15.09 12.79 -7.34
C THR A 217 15.04 14.29 -7.06
N VAL A 218 14.56 14.69 -5.88
CA VAL A 218 14.50 16.09 -5.44
C VAL A 218 15.90 16.66 -5.29
N LEU A 219 16.83 15.94 -4.65
CA LEU A 219 18.22 16.41 -4.49
C LEU A 219 18.90 16.61 -5.84
N ILE A 220 18.70 15.68 -6.79
CA ILE A 220 19.24 15.84 -8.14
C ILE A 220 18.57 17.02 -8.85
N ALA A 221 17.26 17.19 -8.72
CA ALA A 221 16.53 18.31 -9.32
C ALA A 221 16.98 19.68 -8.75
N LEU A 222 17.36 19.75 -7.48
CA LEU A 222 17.91 20.93 -6.83
C LEU A 222 19.38 21.20 -7.16
N GLY A 223 20.04 20.28 -7.86
CA GLY A 223 21.47 20.40 -8.17
C GLY A 223 22.39 20.05 -7.00
N TRP A 224 21.89 19.35 -5.98
CA TRP A 224 22.65 18.95 -4.79
C TRP A 224 23.26 17.58 -5.01
N TYR A 225 24.24 17.51 -5.90
CA TYR A 225 24.88 16.26 -6.31
C TYR A 225 26.35 16.47 -6.66
N LYS A 226 27.12 15.41 -6.47
CA LYS A 226 28.49 15.29 -6.95
C LYS A 226 28.50 14.76 -8.37
N ILE A 227 29.22 15.44 -9.27
CA ILE A 227 29.49 14.92 -10.62
C ILE A 227 30.54 13.81 -10.49
N ARG A 228 30.16 12.58 -10.89
CA ARG A 228 30.87 11.28 -10.93
C ARG A 228 32.41 11.27 -10.69
N PRO A 229 32.92 10.14 -10.18
CA PRO A 229 33.07 9.80 -8.77
C PRO A 229 34.22 10.57 -8.06
N ASP A 230 35.06 11.23 -8.85
CA ASP A 230 36.28 11.94 -8.45
C ASP A 230 36.14 13.46 -8.66
N GLY A 231 35.01 13.91 -9.22
CA GLY A 231 34.70 15.32 -9.41
C GLY A 231 34.46 16.07 -8.10
N GLU A 232 34.44 17.40 -8.18
CA GLU A 232 34.16 18.26 -7.03
C GLU A 232 32.66 18.27 -6.70
N TRP A 233 32.35 18.47 -5.42
CA TRP A 233 31.00 18.76 -4.98
C TRP A 233 30.55 20.14 -5.47
N GLU A 234 29.24 20.42 -5.49
CA GLU A 234 28.79 21.77 -5.79
C GLU A 234 29.34 22.81 -4.79
N ALA A 235 29.50 24.06 -5.23
CA ALA A 235 30.14 25.12 -4.45
C ALA A 235 29.57 25.34 -3.03
N HIS A 236 28.28 25.05 -2.83
CA HIS A 236 27.57 25.24 -1.56
C HIS A 236 27.33 23.94 -0.78
N HIS A 237 28.08 22.88 -1.10
CA HIS A 237 27.94 21.56 -0.52
C HIS A 237 27.85 21.55 1.02
N ARG A 238 28.74 22.28 1.71
CA ARG A 238 28.76 22.32 3.18
C ARG A 238 27.44 22.80 3.79
N ALA A 239 26.74 23.73 3.14
CA ALA A 239 25.43 24.18 3.61
C ALA A 239 24.35 23.14 3.33
N HIS A 240 24.37 22.53 2.14
CA HIS A 240 23.39 21.50 1.76
C HIS A 240 23.53 20.21 2.57
N VAL A 241 24.74 19.83 3.01
CA VAL A 241 24.98 18.66 3.88
C VAL A 241 24.13 18.73 5.14
N TRP A 242 24.05 19.88 5.81
CA TRP A 242 23.22 20.05 7.02
C TRP A 242 21.72 19.91 6.75
N ILE A 243 21.27 20.37 5.59
CA ILE A 243 19.86 20.22 5.18
C ILE A 243 19.55 18.75 4.92
N VAL A 244 20.40 18.05 4.17
CA VAL A 244 20.24 16.63 3.89
C VAL A 244 20.31 15.80 5.17
N PHE A 245 21.23 16.15 6.07
CA PHE A 245 21.32 15.56 7.41
C PHE A 245 20.00 15.69 8.19
N GLY A 246 19.44 16.90 8.26
CA GLY A 246 18.15 17.15 8.91
C GLY A 246 17.02 16.34 8.28
N LEU A 247 17.02 16.20 6.95
CA LEU A 247 16.01 15.45 6.21
C LEU A 247 16.11 13.94 6.47
N ILE A 248 17.31 13.37 6.53
CA ILE A 248 17.54 11.97 6.90
C ILE A 248 17.06 11.70 8.32
N ILE A 249 17.36 12.59 9.27
CA ILE A 249 16.86 12.48 10.65
C ILE A 249 15.33 12.52 10.67
N ALA A 250 14.72 13.48 9.99
CA ALA A 250 13.27 13.59 9.94
C ALA A 250 12.62 12.31 9.39
N ILE A 251 13.12 11.80 8.26
CA ILE A 251 12.64 10.54 7.67
C ILE A 251 12.85 9.36 8.63
N GLY A 252 14.02 9.25 9.24
CA GLY A 252 14.32 8.16 10.17
C GLY A 252 13.46 8.18 11.43
N VAL A 253 13.22 9.36 12.00
CA VAL A 253 12.34 9.56 13.16
C VAL A 253 10.89 9.25 12.79
N ILE A 254 10.41 9.71 11.64
CA ILE A 254 9.07 9.38 11.13
C ILE A 254 8.93 7.86 10.94
N ASN A 255 9.93 7.19 10.36
CA ASN A 255 9.92 5.73 10.20
C ASN A 255 9.88 5.02 11.56
N SER A 256 10.67 5.48 12.55
CA SER A 256 10.62 4.94 13.92
C SER A 256 9.26 5.15 14.58
N LEU A 257 8.64 6.31 14.38
CA LEU A 257 7.31 6.63 14.90
C LEU A 257 6.24 5.73 14.27
N VAL A 258 6.29 5.52 12.95
CA VAL A 258 5.40 4.60 12.24
C VAL A 258 5.57 3.18 12.79
N THR A 259 6.81 2.71 13.00
CA THR A 259 7.08 1.40 13.61
C THR A 259 6.46 1.28 15.01
N LEU A 260 6.56 2.31 15.85
CA LEU A 260 5.98 2.31 17.19
C LEU A 260 4.46 2.33 17.18
N LEU A 261 3.85 3.22 16.39
CA LEU A 261 2.41 3.45 16.37
C LEU A 261 1.64 2.35 15.64
N MET A 262 2.19 1.85 14.53
CA MET A 262 1.51 0.88 13.67
C MET A 262 1.96 -0.57 13.93
N GLU A 263 2.93 -0.78 14.84
CA GLU A 263 3.55 -2.08 15.14
C GLU A 263 4.00 -2.83 13.85
N ASP A 264 4.49 -2.08 12.86
CA ASP A 264 4.73 -2.59 11.50
C ASP A 264 6.15 -3.13 11.29
N VAL A 265 6.28 -4.44 11.45
CA VAL A 265 7.55 -5.16 11.27
C VAL A 265 8.08 -5.04 9.83
N ILE A 266 7.20 -5.07 8.84
CA ILE A 266 7.57 -5.01 7.42
C ILE A 266 8.18 -3.65 7.11
N TRP A 267 7.54 -2.57 7.56
CA TRP A 267 8.03 -1.21 7.38
C TRP A 267 9.44 -1.06 7.96
N THR A 268 9.65 -1.65 9.15
CA THR A 268 10.93 -1.61 9.85
C THR A 268 12.03 -2.36 9.07
N ILE A 269 11.76 -3.60 8.65
CA ILE A 269 12.74 -4.40 7.89
C ILE A 269 13.09 -3.72 6.56
N GLY A 270 12.08 -3.23 5.84
CA GLY A 270 12.29 -2.50 4.59
C GLY A 270 13.11 -1.22 4.81
N SER A 271 12.83 -0.47 5.88
CA SER A 271 13.51 0.80 6.17
C SER A 271 14.98 0.56 6.51
N ILE A 272 15.27 -0.49 7.29
CA ILE A 272 16.64 -0.90 7.61
C ILE A 272 17.36 -1.37 6.35
N TRP A 273 16.71 -2.16 5.49
CA TRP A 273 17.30 -2.61 4.22
C TRP A 273 17.70 -1.45 3.30
N LEU A 274 16.79 -0.48 3.12
CA LEU A 274 17.07 0.71 2.31
C LEU A 274 18.17 1.57 2.95
N THR A 275 18.15 1.76 4.26
CA THR A 275 19.21 2.48 4.99
C THR A 275 20.57 1.80 4.81
N ALA A 276 20.63 0.47 4.93
CA ALA A 276 21.85 -0.30 4.66
C ALA A 276 22.32 -0.13 3.21
N GLY A 277 21.38 -0.09 2.26
CA GLY A 277 21.65 0.22 0.86
C GLY A 277 22.29 1.59 0.66
N VAL A 278 21.81 2.62 1.37
CA VAL A 278 22.40 3.98 1.32
C VAL A 278 23.79 4.03 1.95
N ILE A 279 23.96 3.44 3.15
CA ILE A 279 25.25 3.37 3.84
C ILE A 279 26.28 2.66 2.96
N ARG A 280 25.93 1.50 2.39
CA ARG A 280 26.81 0.78 1.48
C ARG A 280 27.03 1.52 0.17
N GLY A 281 26.00 2.20 -0.34
CA GLY A 281 26.06 2.99 -1.57
C GLY A 281 27.11 4.07 -1.53
N GLY A 282 27.36 4.68 -0.37
CA GLY A 282 28.46 5.64 -0.22
C GLY A 282 29.70 5.16 0.52
N GLY A 283 29.67 3.97 1.13
CA GLY A 283 30.87 3.33 1.66
C GLY A 283 31.60 2.41 0.66
N GLY A 284 30.89 1.78 -0.27
CA GLY A 284 31.34 0.56 -0.94
C GLY A 284 31.92 0.69 -2.35
N ARG A 285 31.85 1.86 -3.00
CA ARG A 285 32.39 2.04 -4.37
C ARG A 285 33.56 3.00 -4.49
N MET A 286 33.88 3.77 -3.46
CA MET A 286 35.10 4.59 -3.29
C MET A 286 34.95 5.29 -1.93
N GLY A 287 35.98 5.23 -1.09
CA GLY A 287 35.89 5.55 0.34
C GLY A 287 35.65 7.02 0.67
N LYS A 288 34.40 7.50 0.58
CA LYS A 288 34.05 8.90 0.92
C LYS A 288 32.78 9.12 1.74
N LEU A 289 32.01 8.10 2.16
CA LEU A 289 31.20 8.25 3.39
C LEU A 289 32.10 8.39 4.64
N GLY A 290 33.40 8.06 4.52
CA GLY A 290 34.42 8.37 5.51
C GLY A 290 34.77 9.87 5.61
N GLU A 291 34.37 10.70 4.63
CA GLU A 291 34.57 12.16 4.71
C GLU A 291 33.49 12.82 5.59
N GLU A 292 32.29 12.22 5.68
CA GLU A 292 31.18 12.71 6.51
C GLU A 292 30.70 11.61 7.50
N PRO A 293 31.56 11.21 8.47
CA PRO A 293 31.24 10.16 9.44
C PRO A 293 29.98 10.45 10.25
N LEU A 294 29.59 11.72 10.33
CA LEU A 294 28.36 12.18 10.98
C LEU A 294 27.10 11.60 10.31
N LEU A 295 27.03 11.60 8.97
CA LEU A 295 25.87 11.07 8.24
C LEU A 295 25.79 9.55 8.38
N ALA A 296 26.94 8.86 8.25
CA ALA A 296 27.04 7.43 8.44
C ALA A 296 26.59 7.00 9.84
N GLY A 297 27.13 7.66 10.87
CA GLY A 297 26.78 7.41 12.27
C GLY A 297 25.30 7.68 12.56
N THR A 298 24.72 8.70 11.94
CA THR A 298 23.30 9.04 12.09
C THR A 298 22.40 7.99 11.46
N MET A 299 22.70 7.52 10.25
CA MET A 299 21.93 6.44 9.62
C MET A 299 22.01 5.14 10.42
N ILE A 300 23.19 4.79 10.94
CA ILE A 300 23.36 3.63 11.84
C ILE A 300 22.56 3.82 13.13
N GLY A 301 22.64 5.01 13.75
CA GLY A 301 21.88 5.36 14.95
C GLY A 301 20.37 5.28 14.74
N LEU A 302 19.87 5.74 13.59
CA LEU A 302 18.45 5.65 13.22
C LEU A 302 18.01 4.21 12.95
N ALA A 303 18.85 3.40 12.30
CA ALA A 303 18.58 1.97 12.12
C ALA A 303 18.53 1.24 13.48
N ALA A 304 19.46 1.55 14.40
CA ALA A 304 19.44 1.02 15.76
C ALA A 304 18.20 1.49 16.54
N LEU A 305 17.80 2.76 16.40
CA LEU A 305 16.58 3.29 17.00
C LEU A 305 15.34 2.53 16.51
N GLN A 306 15.25 2.26 15.20
CA GLN A 306 14.14 1.48 14.63
C GLN A 306 14.09 0.05 15.17
N LEU A 307 15.25 -0.60 15.35
CA LEU A 307 15.34 -1.92 15.98
C LEU A 307 14.90 -1.88 17.45
N LEU A 308 15.28 -0.85 18.20
CA LEU A 308 14.84 -0.65 19.59
C LEU A 308 13.33 -0.42 19.67
N CYS A 309 12.78 0.38 18.76
CA CYS A 309 11.34 0.59 18.63
C CYS A 309 10.59 -0.73 18.36
N LEU A 310 11.11 -1.55 17.45
CA LEU A 310 10.55 -2.87 17.15
C LEU A 310 10.63 -3.83 18.34
N ALA A 311 11.76 -3.87 19.04
CA ALA A 311 11.89 -4.66 20.26
C ALA A 311 10.90 -4.19 21.35
N GLY A 312 10.69 -2.88 21.46
CA GLY A 312 9.70 -2.27 22.35
C GLY A 312 8.27 -2.68 22.04
N THR A 313 7.85 -2.66 20.76
CA THR A 313 6.49 -3.06 20.36
C THR A 313 6.24 -4.55 20.61
N ILE A 314 7.21 -5.40 20.27
CA ILE A 314 7.14 -6.85 20.56
C ILE A 314 7.07 -7.10 22.07
N GLY A 315 7.91 -6.43 22.85
CA GLY A 315 7.92 -6.53 24.31
C GLY A 315 6.59 -6.11 24.94
N ALA A 316 6.02 -4.98 24.50
CA ALA A 316 4.72 -4.49 24.96
C ALA A 316 3.58 -5.47 24.63
N LYS A 317 3.63 -6.12 23.46
CA LYS A 317 2.66 -7.13 23.06
C LYS A 317 2.74 -8.40 23.93
N ILE A 318 3.95 -8.89 24.18
CA ILE A 318 4.17 -10.04 25.07
C ILE A 318 3.71 -9.70 26.50
N GLY A 319 3.98 -8.49 26.97
CA GLY A 319 3.53 -8.00 28.27
C GLY A 319 1.99 -8.00 28.39
N ARG A 320 1.29 -7.48 27.37
CA ARG A 320 -0.19 -7.48 27.32
C ARG A 320 -0.76 -8.90 27.38
N VAL A 321 -0.21 -9.84 26.61
CA VAL A 321 -0.67 -11.24 26.61
C VAL A 321 -0.42 -11.91 27.96
N ARG A 322 0.75 -11.67 28.59
CA ARG A 322 1.05 -12.20 29.92
C ARG A 322 0.11 -11.64 30.99
N LYS A 323 -0.23 -10.35 30.91
CA LYS A 323 -1.19 -9.71 31.82
C LYS A 323 -2.58 -10.33 31.69
N LEU A 324 -3.09 -10.47 30.45
CA LEU A 324 -4.38 -11.11 30.19
C LEU A 324 -4.43 -12.57 30.69
N ARG A 325 -3.36 -13.34 30.50
CA ARG A 325 -3.28 -14.72 31.01
C ARG A 325 -3.30 -14.77 32.54
N ARG A 326 -2.66 -13.80 33.22
CA ARG A 326 -2.72 -13.70 34.69
C ARG A 326 -4.11 -13.33 35.17
N GLU A 327 -4.79 -12.40 34.49
CA GLU A 327 -6.17 -12.01 34.81
C GLU A 327 -7.15 -13.18 34.62
N GLN A 328 -6.99 -13.97 33.55
CA GLN A 328 -7.79 -15.19 33.33
C GLN A 328 -7.49 -16.31 34.33
N ALA A 329 -6.26 -16.42 34.84
CA ALA A 329 -5.90 -17.41 35.85
C ALA A 329 -6.43 -17.06 37.26
N ILE A 330 -6.87 -15.82 37.50
CA ILE A 330 -7.41 -15.35 38.78
C ILE A 330 -8.94 -15.42 38.81
N GLN A 331 -9.61 -15.58 37.65
CA GLN A 331 -11.04 -15.90 37.63
C GLN A 331 -11.24 -17.34 38.13
N LEU A 332 -11.74 -17.47 39.35
CA LEU A 332 -12.20 -18.76 39.89
C LEU A 332 -13.32 -19.32 39.00
N PRO A 333 -13.43 -20.66 38.85
CA PRO A 333 -14.58 -21.27 38.20
C PRO A 333 -15.87 -20.70 38.81
N VAL A 334 -16.81 -20.30 37.97
CA VAL A 334 -18.18 -20.01 38.43
C VAL A 334 -18.67 -21.30 39.06
N ASP A 335 -18.96 -21.28 40.37
CA ASP A 335 -19.52 -22.43 41.06
C ASP A 335 -20.77 -22.87 40.29
N ASP A 336 -20.78 -24.11 39.80
CA ASP A 336 -21.96 -24.73 39.22
C ASP A 336 -23.06 -24.71 40.29
N ASP A 337 -24.10 -23.91 40.05
CA ASP A 337 -25.22 -23.72 40.96
C ASP A 337 -25.87 -25.10 41.24
N PRO A 338 -25.86 -25.61 42.48
CA PRO A 338 -26.31 -26.97 42.78
C PRO A 338 -27.85 -27.15 42.73
N SER A 339 -28.60 -26.24 42.11
CA SER A 339 -30.07 -26.28 42.06
C SER A 339 -30.64 -27.14 40.92
N VAL A 340 -29.85 -28.02 40.30
CA VAL A 340 -30.35 -29.04 39.35
C VAL A 340 -30.19 -30.44 39.94
N ILE A 341 -30.62 -30.59 41.18
CA ILE A 341 -31.03 -31.87 41.76
C ILE A 341 -32.36 -31.59 42.45
N GLU A 342 -33.41 -32.28 42.03
CA GLU A 342 -34.81 -32.23 42.49
C GLU A 342 -35.75 -31.26 41.73
N GLY A 343 -36.64 -31.88 40.94
CA GLY A 343 -37.74 -31.27 40.19
C GLY A 343 -38.26 -32.21 39.12
#